data_AF-A0A914C928-F1
#
_entry.id   AF-A0A914C928-F1
#
_cell.length_a   1.000
_cell.length_b   1.000
_cell.length_c   1.000
_cell.angle_alpha   90.00
_cell.angle_beta   90.00
_cell.angle_gamma   90.00
#
_symmetry.space_group_name_H-M   'P 1'
#
loop_
_entity.id
_entity.type
_entity.pdbx_description
1 polymer ?
#
loop_
_entity_poly.entity_id
_entity_poly.type
_entity_poly.pdbx_seq_one_letter_code
_entity_poly.pdbx_strand_id
1 'polypeptide(L)'
;MVLKEFLHLKFFVMPQYRLTKKSLNNVSRLFDICISATLSKEYLENVLKKSPVHLREFVKEFIELGHKQNVPLLIVSAGIKQFIESILLKELNCFPEIIKIISNELSFNTEGICDGSLKPLIVPFNKLSSVKNHMTKNINESIKCRTNVLLVGDAIEDASLDDIIENKQETLKIGFFNNNNERHLDSFMNSFDIRHSEAFGSNQKSSKALGGAWKRSEEFRVTRKRLEELVNTRKHLEELGSAQKNSEALGALFQKTSIVDL
;
A
#
# COMPACT_ATOMS: atom_id res chain seq x y z
N MET A 1 1.39 -5.26 4.06
CA MET A 1 0.61 -4.75 2.91
C MET A 1 1.48 -3.77 2.14
N VAL A 2 1.70 -3.96 0.84
CA VAL A 2 2.52 -3.05 0.01
C VAL A 2 1.61 -2.27 -0.94
N LEU A 3 1.46 -0.95 -0.74
CA LEU A 3 0.57 -0.10 -1.56
C LEU A 3 1.36 1.01 -2.24
N LYS A 4 1.26 1.14 -3.57
CA LYS A 4 1.96 2.20 -4.31
C LYS A 4 1.06 3.25 -4.97
N GLU A 5 -0.22 2.98 -5.21
CA GLU A 5 -1.02 3.80 -6.13
C GLU A 5 -2.32 4.39 -5.57
N PHE A 6 -2.33 4.63 -4.27
CA PHE A 6 -3.51 5.14 -3.57
C PHE A 6 -3.69 6.66 -3.67
N LEU A 7 -2.70 7.38 -4.23
CA LEU A 7 -2.71 8.83 -4.44
C LEU A 7 -3.01 9.15 -5.91
N HIS A 8 -4.05 9.93 -6.16
CA HIS A 8 -4.44 10.43 -7.48
C HIS A 8 -3.41 11.47 -7.98
N LEU A 9 -2.18 11.04 -8.27
CA LEU A 9 -1.09 11.86 -8.82
C LEU A 9 -1.38 12.27 -10.27
N LYS A 10 -2.43 13.08 -10.51
CA LYS A 10 -2.72 13.66 -11.83
C LYS A 10 -1.76 14.79 -12.23
N PHE A 11 -0.77 15.14 -11.40
CA PHE A 11 0.32 16.06 -11.75
C PHE A 11 1.71 15.55 -11.35
N PHE A 12 1.93 14.24 -11.44
CA PHE A 12 3.20 13.65 -11.88
C PHE A 12 2.97 12.17 -12.15
N VAL A 13 1.99 11.85 -13.02
CA VAL A 13 2.17 10.64 -13.82
C VAL A 13 3.39 10.97 -14.67
N MET A 14 4.59 10.60 -14.21
CA MET A 14 5.61 10.23 -15.19
C MET A 14 4.89 9.16 -16.01
N PRO A 15 4.62 9.39 -17.30
CA PRO A 15 4.11 8.35 -18.17
C PRO A 15 4.98 7.12 -17.90
N GLN A 16 4.35 5.95 -17.74
CA GLN A 16 5.04 4.67 -17.64
C GLN A 16 5.85 4.52 -18.94
N TYR A 17 7.03 5.14 -18.94
CA TYR A 17 7.91 5.31 -20.08
C TYR A 17 8.88 4.16 -20.03
N ARG A 18 8.86 3.35 -21.10
CA ARG A 18 9.88 2.39 -21.53
C ARG A 18 10.95 2.09 -20.48
N LEU A 19 10.72 0.98 -19.77
CA LEU A 19 11.61 0.29 -18.82
C LEU A 19 13.05 0.23 -19.34
N THR A 20 13.88 1.21 -18.98
CA THR A 20 15.27 1.35 -19.45
C THR A 20 16.09 2.20 -18.46
N LYS A 21 17.42 2.29 -18.65
CA LYS A 21 18.31 3.31 -18.03
C LYS A 21 17.70 4.73 -18.04
N LYS A 22 16.79 5.01 -18.99
CA LYS A 22 16.03 6.26 -19.09
C LYS A 22 15.22 6.57 -17.82
N SER A 23 14.64 5.58 -17.14
CA SER A 23 13.85 5.82 -15.92
C SER A 23 14.73 6.30 -14.76
N LEU A 24 15.93 5.74 -14.60
CA LEU A 24 16.92 6.24 -13.64
C LEU A 24 17.40 7.64 -14.01
N ASN A 25 17.71 7.88 -15.29
CA ASN A 25 18.09 9.21 -15.76
C ASN A 25 16.99 10.24 -15.54
N ASN A 26 15.73 9.88 -15.71
CA ASN A 26 14.61 10.79 -15.50
C ASN A 26 14.42 11.15 -14.03
N VAL A 27 14.47 10.16 -13.14
CA VAL A 27 14.37 10.39 -11.70
C VAL A 27 15.59 11.20 -11.21
N SER A 28 16.79 10.88 -11.69
CA SER A 28 17.99 11.70 -11.42
C SER A 28 17.79 13.15 -11.89
N ARG A 29 17.31 13.33 -13.13
CA ARG A 29 17.06 14.64 -13.72
C ARG A 29 16.03 15.46 -12.95
N LEU A 30 15.01 14.81 -12.38
CA LEU A 30 14.05 15.49 -11.51
C LEU A 30 14.76 16.11 -10.29
N PHE A 31 15.66 15.34 -9.65
CA PHE A 31 16.44 15.85 -8.54
C PHE A 31 17.42 16.94 -8.96
N ASP A 32 18.09 16.79 -10.11
CA ASP A 32 18.99 17.81 -10.66
C ASP A 32 18.23 19.12 -10.94
N ILE A 33 16.97 19.04 -11.39
CA ILE A 33 16.09 20.21 -11.54
C ILE A 33 15.77 20.85 -10.19
N CYS A 34 15.42 20.06 -9.17
CA CYS A 34 15.15 20.59 -7.83
C CYS A 34 16.36 21.35 -7.24
N ILE A 35 17.56 20.79 -7.44
CA ILE A 35 18.82 21.41 -6.97
C ILE A 35 19.12 22.69 -7.77
N SER A 36 19.12 22.61 -9.10
CA SER A 36 19.42 23.76 -9.97
C SER A 36 18.40 24.89 -9.87
N ALA A 37 17.15 24.58 -9.53
CA ALA A 37 16.11 25.57 -9.26
C ALA A 37 16.16 26.14 -7.83
N THR A 38 17.13 25.74 -7.01
CA THR A 38 17.25 26.16 -5.60
C THR A 38 15.95 25.98 -4.82
N LEU A 39 15.29 24.83 -5.02
CA LEU A 39 13.99 24.54 -4.42
C LEU A 39 14.08 24.67 -2.88
N SER A 40 13.38 25.64 -2.30
CA SER A 40 13.32 25.76 -0.84
C SER A 40 12.30 24.81 -0.24
N LYS A 41 12.58 24.34 0.97
CA LYS A 41 11.69 23.50 1.77
C LYS A 41 10.34 24.18 2.01
N GLU A 42 10.36 25.47 2.33
CA GLU A 42 9.15 26.28 2.52
C GLU A 42 8.30 26.34 1.24
N TYR A 43 8.94 26.54 0.08
CA TYR A 43 8.21 26.56 -1.19
C TYR A 43 7.58 25.19 -1.48
N LEU A 44 8.32 24.10 -1.26
CA LEU A 44 7.78 22.75 -1.41
C LEU A 44 6.55 22.53 -0.51
N GLU A 45 6.65 22.88 0.78
CA GLU A 45 5.53 22.77 1.72
C GLU A 45 4.31 23.58 1.28
N ASN A 46 4.52 24.79 0.75
CA ASN A 46 3.46 25.64 0.22
C ASN A 46 2.78 25.05 -1.03
N VAL A 47 3.56 24.44 -1.94
CA VAL A 47 3.03 23.73 -3.11
C VAL A 47 2.23 22.50 -2.67
N LEU A 48 2.76 21.72 -1.72
CA LEU A 48 2.13 20.51 -1.22
C LEU A 48 0.76 20.78 -0.59
N LYS A 49 0.64 21.84 0.21
CA LYS A 49 -0.64 22.28 0.81
C LYS A 49 -1.71 22.62 -0.24
N LYS A 50 -1.30 23.13 -1.40
CA LYS A 50 -2.19 23.52 -2.51
C LYS A 50 -2.44 22.41 -3.51
N SER A 51 -1.86 21.23 -3.30
CA SER A 51 -1.98 20.12 -4.24
C SER A 51 -3.44 19.68 -4.41
N PRO A 52 -3.96 19.59 -5.65
CA PRO A 52 -5.30 19.07 -5.94
C PRO A 52 -5.34 17.53 -5.92
N VAL A 53 -4.25 16.89 -5.51
CA VAL A 53 -4.18 15.42 -5.40
C VAL A 53 -4.96 14.97 -4.18
N HIS A 54 -5.73 13.89 -4.38
CA HIS A 54 -6.55 13.23 -3.37
C HIS A 54 -6.24 11.73 -3.36
N LEU A 55 -6.68 11.01 -2.31
CA LEU A 55 -6.64 9.55 -2.33
C LEU A 55 -7.73 9.01 -3.27
N ARG A 56 -7.60 7.77 -3.75
CA ARG A 56 -8.72 7.08 -4.42
C ARG A 56 -9.91 6.92 -3.44
N GLU A 57 -11.07 6.55 -3.95
CA GLU A 57 -12.23 6.25 -3.11
C GLU A 57 -11.96 5.04 -2.19
N PHE A 58 -12.54 5.05 -0.99
CA PHE A 58 -12.44 3.99 0.03
C PHE A 58 -11.05 3.74 0.65
N VAL A 59 -10.04 4.52 0.23
CA VAL A 59 -8.66 4.39 0.71
C VAL A 59 -8.53 4.77 2.16
N LYS A 60 -9.18 5.88 2.53
CA LYS A 60 -9.14 6.40 3.89
C LYS A 60 -9.72 5.37 4.85
N GLU A 61 -10.89 4.86 4.53
CA GLU A 61 -11.61 3.82 5.25
C GLU A 61 -10.79 2.54 5.35
N PHE A 62 -10.08 2.18 4.28
CA PHE A 62 -9.18 1.05 4.26
C PHE A 62 -7.99 1.21 5.23
N ILE A 63 -7.36 2.39 5.24
CA ILE A 63 -6.27 2.72 6.17
C ILE A 63 -6.79 2.73 7.61
N GLU A 64 -7.95 3.35 7.85
CA GLU A 64 -8.59 3.41 9.17
C GLU A 64 -8.95 2.01 9.70
N LEU A 65 -9.46 1.14 8.83
CA LEU A 65 -9.72 -0.27 9.16
C LEU A 65 -8.41 -1.00 9.50
N GLY A 66 -7.38 -0.82 8.68
CA GLY A 66 -6.05 -1.37 8.92
C GLY A 66 -5.49 -0.92 10.28
N HIS A 67 -5.66 0.36 10.62
CA HIS A 67 -5.22 0.92 11.89
C HIS A 67 -5.98 0.30 13.07
N LYS A 68 -7.32 0.23 12.99
CA LYS A 68 -8.17 -0.43 14.01
C LYS A 68 -7.79 -1.89 14.25
N GLN A 69 -7.34 -2.58 13.19
CA GLN A 69 -6.95 -3.99 13.23
C GLN A 69 -5.45 -4.21 13.45
N ASN A 70 -4.69 -3.14 13.68
CA ASN A 70 -3.23 -3.15 13.80
C ASN A 70 -2.55 -3.94 12.66
N VAL A 71 -2.96 -3.65 11.41
CA VAL A 71 -2.39 -4.24 10.20
C VAL A 71 -1.36 -3.27 9.60
N PRO A 72 -0.07 -3.65 9.53
CA PRO A 72 0.99 -2.82 8.99
C PRO A 72 0.75 -2.49 7.51
N LEU A 73 0.88 -1.21 7.21
CA LEU A 73 0.83 -0.67 5.87
C LEU A 73 2.23 -0.17 5.48
N LEU A 74 2.86 -0.88 4.54
CA LEU A 74 4.10 -0.44 3.91
C LEU A 74 3.76 0.20 2.54
N ILE A 75 4.20 1.43 2.32
CA ILE A 75 4.08 2.13 1.04
C ILE A 75 5.46 2.12 0.39
N VAL A 76 5.58 1.47 -0.76
CA VAL A 76 6.82 1.44 -1.54
C VAL A 76 6.58 2.23 -2.82
N SER A 77 7.32 3.32 -3.03
CA SER A 77 7.08 4.21 -4.16
C SER A 77 8.35 4.75 -4.78
N ALA A 78 8.37 4.85 -6.11
CA ALA A 78 9.42 5.56 -6.86
C ALA A 78 9.18 7.09 -6.91
N GLY A 79 8.13 7.59 -6.25
CA GLY A 79 7.83 9.02 -6.11
C GLY A 79 8.70 9.72 -5.07
N ILE A 80 8.27 10.92 -4.67
CA ILE A 80 8.91 11.72 -3.60
C ILE A 80 8.11 11.54 -2.30
N LYS A 81 8.78 11.11 -1.23
CA LYS A 81 8.21 10.80 0.09
C LYS A 81 7.43 11.97 0.67
N GLN A 82 7.99 13.18 0.63
CA GLN A 82 7.33 14.38 1.17
C GLN A 82 5.97 14.66 0.51
N PHE A 83 5.80 14.34 -0.78
CA PHE A 83 4.50 14.43 -1.45
C PHE A 83 3.49 13.41 -0.89
N ILE A 84 3.94 12.16 -0.73
CA ILE A 84 3.12 11.07 -0.21
C ILE A 84 2.64 11.39 1.21
N GLU A 85 3.58 11.81 2.08
CA GLU A 85 3.29 12.18 3.46
C GLU A 85 2.31 13.35 3.53
N SER A 86 2.52 14.40 2.73
CA SER A 86 1.64 15.56 2.75
C SER A 86 0.21 15.23 2.32
N ILE A 87 0.02 14.36 1.33
CA ILE A 87 -1.33 14.01 0.88
C ILE A 87 -1.99 13.08 1.90
N LEU A 88 -1.26 12.10 2.45
CA LEU A 88 -1.79 11.24 3.51
C LEU A 88 -2.22 12.07 4.72
N LEU A 89 -1.39 13.02 5.16
CA LEU A 89 -1.72 13.90 6.29
C LEU A 89 -2.94 14.78 6.02
N LYS A 90 -3.04 15.33 4.80
CA LYS A 90 -4.19 16.15 4.36
C LYS A 90 -5.51 15.37 4.41
N GLU A 91 -5.50 14.09 4.02
CA GLU A 91 -6.72 13.29 3.87
C GLU A 91 -7.11 12.53 5.15
N LEU A 92 -6.13 12.12 5.95
CA LEU A 92 -6.33 11.33 7.17
C LEU A 92 -6.47 12.17 8.44
N ASN A 93 -6.12 13.46 8.41
CA ASN A 93 -6.01 14.39 9.56
C ASN A 93 -4.95 14.00 10.63
N CYS A 94 -4.58 12.74 10.71
CA CYS A 94 -3.46 12.23 11.50
C CYS A 94 -2.65 11.22 10.66
N PHE A 95 -1.38 11.01 10.99
CA PHE A 95 -0.53 10.05 10.30
C PHE A 95 -0.42 8.76 11.13
N PRO A 96 -1.11 7.67 10.76
CA PRO A 96 -1.17 6.46 11.59
C PRO A 96 0.19 5.76 11.69
N GLU A 97 0.53 5.25 12.89
CA GLU A 97 1.82 4.58 13.13
C GLU A 97 2.00 3.28 12.34
N ILE A 98 0.89 2.67 11.91
CA ILE A 98 0.88 1.49 11.05
C ILE A 98 1.49 1.77 9.67
N ILE A 99 1.57 3.04 9.25
CA ILE A 99 2.08 3.43 7.94
C ILE A 99 3.60 3.57 8.00
N LYS A 100 4.29 2.84 7.13
CA LYS A 100 5.72 2.98 6.85
C LYS A 100 5.89 3.31 5.38
N ILE A 101 6.77 4.25 5.04
CA ILE A 101 7.01 4.67 3.66
C ILE A 101 8.47 4.44 3.28
N ILE A 102 8.69 3.73 2.18
CA ILE A 102 9.96 3.60 1.48
C ILE A 102 9.80 4.30 0.12
N SER A 103 10.41 5.47 -0.03
CA SER A 103 10.34 6.25 -1.26
C SER A 103 11.59 7.14 -1.43
N ASN A 104 11.71 7.86 -2.55
CA ASN A 104 12.80 8.82 -2.68
C ASN A 104 12.52 10.03 -1.79
N GLU A 105 13.55 10.57 -1.16
CA GLU A 105 13.40 11.70 -0.25
C GLU A 105 14.30 12.84 -0.71
N LEU A 106 13.78 14.06 -0.80
CA LEU A 106 14.58 15.26 -1.03
C LEU A 106 15.39 15.59 0.22
N SER A 107 16.67 15.90 0.07
CA SER A 107 17.50 16.45 1.15
C SER A 107 17.57 17.96 1.05
N PHE A 108 17.65 18.62 2.20
CA PHE A 108 17.74 20.08 2.30
C PHE A 108 18.90 20.43 3.21
N ASN A 109 19.68 21.44 2.80
CA ASN A 109 20.78 21.95 3.60
C ASN A 109 20.27 22.78 4.80
N THR A 110 21.19 23.35 5.59
CA THR A 110 20.87 24.18 6.77
C THR A 110 20.09 25.45 6.43
N GLU A 111 20.17 25.93 5.19
CA GLU A 111 19.42 27.09 4.69
C GLU A 111 18.02 26.70 4.16
N GLY A 112 17.67 25.41 4.23
CA GLY A 112 16.41 24.90 3.73
C GLY A 112 16.34 24.82 2.20
N ILE A 113 17.47 24.81 1.50
CA ILE A 113 17.55 24.67 0.04
C ILE A 113 17.83 23.20 -0.31
N CYS A 114 17.12 22.68 -1.31
CA CYS A 114 17.30 21.33 -1.83
C CYS A 114 18.72 21.14 -2.34
N ASP A 115 19.46 20.21 -1.73
CA ASP A 115 20.85 19.90 -2.07
C ASP A 115 21.03 18.48 -2.62
N GLY A 116 19.96 17.67 -2.66
CA GLY A 116 20.10 16.28 -3.05
C GLY A 116 18.86 15.42 -2.89
N SER A 117 19.12 14.12 -2.91
CA SER A 117 18.15 13.07 -2.67
C SER A 117 18.79 11.91 -1.93
N LEU A 118 18.03 11.24 -1.07
CA LEU A 118 18.47 10.02 -0.40
C LEU A 118 18.77 8.92 -1.44
N LYS A 119 19.94 8.31 -1.34
CA LYS A 119 20.41 7.23 -2.22
C LYS A 119 20.32 5.86 -1.51
N PRO A 120 20.21 4.75 -2.26
CA PRO A 120 20.04 4.67 -3.72
C PRO A 120 18.64 5.12 -4.16
N LEU A 121 18.54 5.65 -5.39
CA LEU A 121 17.27 6.07 -5.96
C LEU A 121 16.35 4.88 -6.21
N ILE A 122 15.09 5.03 -5.84
CA ILE A 122 14.02 4.09 -6.10
C ILE A 122 13.37 4.43 -7.44
N VAL A 123 13.41 3.48 -8.36
CA VAL A 123 12.82 3.55 -9.69
C VAL A 123 11.92 2.33 -9.91
N PRO A 124 10.99 2.35 -10.88
CA PRO A 124 10.01 1.28 -11.06
C PRO A 124 10.59 -0.15 -11.05
N PHE A 125 11.74 -0.36 -11.71
CA PHE A 125 12.33 -1.71 -11.87
C PHE A 125 13.25 -2.16 -10.73
N ASN A 126 13.63 -1.29 -9.79
CA ASN A 126 14.54 -1.64 -8.70
C ASN A 126 13.89 -1.63 -7.32
N LYS A 127 12.55 -1.52 -7.23
CA LYS A 127 11.85 -1.36 -5.95
C LYS A 127 12.17 -2.48 -4.97
N LEU A 128 12.13 -3.74 -5.41
CA LEU A 128 12.43 -4.87 -4.54
C LEU A 128 13.82 -4.77 -3.91
N SER A 129 14.86 -4.48 -4.71
CA SER A 129 16.21 -4.24 -4.19
C SER A 129 16.31 -2.98 -3.34
N SER A 130 15.59 -1.91 -3.72
CA SER A 130 15.60 -0.64 -2.99
C SER A 130 14.95 -0.77 -1.62
N VAL A 131 13.89 -1.58 -1.48
CA VAL A 131 13.29 -1.87 -0.18
C VAL A 131 14.31 -2.48 0.75
N LYS A 132 15.12 -3.44 0.29
CA LYS A 132 16.18 -4.05 1.12
C LYS A 132 17.21 -3.01 1.60
N ASN A 133 17.59 -2.08 0.74
CA ASN A 133 18.56 -1.02 1.08
C ASN A 133 17.99 0.03 2.04
N HIS A 134 16.70 0.34 1.92
CA HIS A 134 15.99 1.32 2.74
C HIS A 134 15.25 0.69 3.93
N MET A 135 15.44 -0.61 4.16
CA MET A 135 14.77 -1.35 5.23
C MET A 135 15.37 -0.96 6.58
N THR A 136 14.60 -0.24 7.39
CA THR A 136 15.01 0.07 8.77
C THR A 136 14.57 -1.03 9.73
N LYS A 137 15.20 -1.09 10.91
CA LYS A 137 14.83 -2.01 11.99
C LYS A 137 13.34 -1.91 12.34
N ASN A 138 12.81 -0.69 12.44
CA ASN A 138 11.40 -0.42 12.74
C ASN A 138 10.45 -1.00 11.68
N ILE A 139 10.79 -0.82 10.39
CA ILE A 139 9.99 -1.39 9.29
C ILE A 139 10.04 -2.92 9.34
N ASN A 140 11.24 -3.49 9.49
CA ASN A 140 11.41 -4.93 9.53
C ASN A 140 10.63 -5.57 10.69
N GLU A 141 10.72 -5.00 11.89
CA GLU A 141 9.97 -5.46 13.06
C GLU A 141 8.46 -5.40 12.85
N SER A 142 7.95 -4.37 12.18
CA SER A 142 6.52 -4.23 11.91
C SER A 142 5.95 -5.33 11.02
N ILE A 143 6.77 -5.94 10.15
CA ILE A 143 6.31 -6.94 9.16
C ILE A 143 6.83 -8.36 9.42
N LYS A 144 7.84 -8.55 10.28
CA LYS A 144 8.55 -9.83 10.51
C LYS A 144 7.63 -11.02 10.82
N CYS A 145 6.58 -10.79 11.60
CA CYS A 145 5.64 -11.84 12.04
C CYS A 145 4.42 -11.98 11.13
N ARG A 146 4.39 -11.32 9.96
CA ARG A 146 3.25 -11.37 9.04
C ARG A 146 3.50 -12.44 7.97
N THR A 147 2.56 -13.36 7.84
CA THR A 147 2.62 -14.44 6.84
C THR A 147 1.71 -14.21 5.64
N ASN A 148 0.62 -13.43 5.83
CA ASN A 148 -0.35 -13.14 4.78
C ASN A 148 -0.15 -11.72 4.24
N VAL A 149 -0.12 -11.59 2.91
CA VAL A 149 0.16 -10.32 2.24
C VAL A 149 -1.01 -9.92 1.33
N LEU A 150 -1.50 -8.71 1.51
CA LEU A 150 -2.26 -8.00 0.50
C LEU A 150 -1.31 -7.04 -0.23
N LEU A 151 -1.15 -7.25 -1.53
CA LEU A 151 -0.29 -6.46 -2.40
C LEU A 151 -1.14 -5.70 -3.40
N VAL A 152 -0.90 -4.39 -3.52
CA VAL A 152 -1.60 -3.56 -4.50
C VAL A 152 -0.61 -2.74 -5.31
N GLY A 153 -0.66 -2.92 -6.63
CA GLY A 153 0.28 -2.31 -7.56
C GLY A 153 -0.36 -1.92 -8.88
N ASP A 154 0.31 -1.03 -9.60
CA ASP A 154 -0.08 -0.54 -10.91
C ASP A 154 0.86 -0.98 -12.03
N ALA A 155 2.04 -1.45 -11.63
CA ALA A 155 3.08 -1.90 -12.51
C ALA A 155 3.37 -3.38 -12.28
N ILE A 156 3.85 -4.08 -13.31
CA ILE A 156 4.21 -5.51 -13.22
C ILE A 156 5.29 -5.72 -12.16
N GLU A 157 6.20 -4.76 -12.04
CA GLU A 157 7.32 -4.78 -11.08
C GLU A 157 6.85 -4.66 -9.62
N ASP A 158 5.61 -4.22 -9.38
CA ASP A 158 5.05 -4.21 -8.02
C ASP A 158 4.65 -5.61 -7.58
N ALA A 159 4.36 -6.53 -8.51
CA ALA A 159 3.89 -7.87 -8.20
C ALA A 159 4.93 -8.74 -7.48
N SER A 160 6.21 -8.36 -7.46
CA SER A 160 7.27 -9.05 -6.73
C SER A 160 7.61 -8.44 -5.37
N LEU A 161 6.92 -7.36 -4.96
CA LEU A 161 7.17 -6.72 -3.66
C LEU A 161 6.73 -7.55 -2.47
N ASP A 162 5.98 -8.63 -2.67
CA ASP A 162 5.68 -9.61 -1.65
C ASP A 162 6.91 -10.43 -1.24
N ASP A 163 7.96 -10.50 -2.07
CA ASP A 163 9.21 -11.21 -1.76
C ASP A 163 10.05 -10.53 -0.66
N ILE A 164 9.62 -9.36 -0.18
CA ILE A 164 10.22 -8.72 1.01
C ILE A 164 9.84 -9.41 2.32
N ILE A 165 8.80 -10.25 2.29
CA ILE A 165 8.28 -10.95 3.47
C ILE A 165 8.87 -12.36 3.48
N GLU A 166 9.84 -12.60 4.36
CA GLU A 166 10.58 -13.87 4.43
C GLU A 166 9.68 -15.06 4.78
N ASN A 167 8.73 -14.88 5.71
CA ASN A 167 7.84 -15.95 6.21
C ASN A 167 6.47 -15.97 5.48
N LYS A 168 6.43 -15.50 4.23
CA LYS A 168 5.20 -15.40 3.42
C LYS A 168 4.59 -16.79 3.18
N GLN A 169 3.30 -16.92 3.46
CA GLN A 169 2.48 -18.09 3.15
C GLN A 169 1.55 -17.78 1.98
N GLU A 170 0.59 -16.88 2.21
CA GLU A 170 -0.42 -16.52 1.22
C GLU A 170 -0.28 -15.06 0.78
N THR A 171 -0.55 -14.81 -0.49
CA THR A 171 -0.57 -13.45 -1.03
C THR A 171 -1.73 -13.25 -1.97
N LEU A 172 -2.49 -12.19 -1.74
CA LEU A 172 -3.47 -11.69 -2.69
C LEU A 172 -2.92 -10.45 -3.38
N LYS A 173 -2.78 -10.52 -4.70
CA LYS A 173 -2.25 -9.45 -5.55
C LYS A 173 -3.37 -8.76 -6.30
N ILE A 174 -3.54 -7.46 -6.08
CA ILE A 174 -4.52 -6.61 -6.77
C ILE A 174 -3.78 -5.64 -7.68
N GLY A 175 -4.06 -5.74 -8.98
CA GLY A 175 -3.47 -4.91 -10.03
C GLY A 175 -4.41 -3.83 -10.53
N PHE A 176 -3.97 -2.57 -10.55
CA PHE A 176 -4.65 -1.46 -11.23
C PHE A 176 -4.00 -1.22 -12.60
N PHE A 177 -4.63 -1.69 -13.67
CA PHE A 177 -4.12 -1.50 -15.02
C PHE A 177 -4.60 -0.16 -15.58
N ASN A 178 -3.75 0.85 -15.46
CA ASN A 178 -4.00 2.21 -15.95
C ASN A 178 -3.42 2.47 -17.36
N ASN A 179 -2.94 1.43 -18.05
CA ASN A 179 -2.25 1.58 -19.32
C ASN A 179 -3.19 1.27 -20.50
N ASN A 180 -3.01 1.98 -21.61
CA ASN A 180 -3.76 1.72 -22.85
C ASN A 180 -2.99 0.79 -23.81
N ASN A 181 -1.78 0.36 -23.43
CA ASN A 181 -0.96 -0.53 -24.24
C ASN A 181 -1.31 -2.00 -23.99
N GLU A 182 -2.11 -2.58 -24.88
CA GLU A 182 -2.50 -3.99 -24.88
C GLU A 182 -1.29 -4.95 -24.86
N ARG A 183 -0.12 -4.55 -25.38
CA ARG A 183 1.09 -5.39 -25.42
C ARG A 183 1.62 -5.81 -24.05
N HIS A 184 1.31 -5.06 -23.00
CA HIS A 184 1.70 -5.37 -21.64
C HIS A 184 0.55 -5.96 -20.81
N LEU A 185 -0.64 -6.06 -21.41
CA LEU A 185 -1.82 -6.55 -20.74
C LEU A 185 -1.60 -8.00 -20.33
N ASP A 186 -1.21 -8.91 -21.22
CA ASP A 186 -1.08 -10.33 -20.86
C ASP A 186 -0.09 -10.59 -19.72
N SER A 187 1.08 -9.95 -19.76
CA SER A 187 2.08 -10.07 -18.68
C SER A 187 1.58 -9.48 -17.35
N PHE A 188 0.87 -8.35 -17.40
CA PHE A 188 0.22 -7.78 -16.23
C PHE A 188 -0.90 -8.69 -15.70
N MET A 189 -1.73 -9.21 -16.59
CA MET A 189 -2.85 -10.09 -16.27
C MET A 189 -2.39 -11.38 -15.60
N ASN A 190 -1.18 -11.85 -15.91
CA ASN A 190 -0.58 -13.04 -15.29
C ASN A 190 0.13 -12.76 -13.95
N SER A 191 0.34 -11.50 -13.58
CA SER A 191 1.10 -11.11 -12.39
C SER A 191 0.23 -10.76 -11.18
N PHE A 192 -1.10 -10.59 -11.37
CA PHE A 192 -2.06 -10.20 -10.34
C PHE A 192 -3.30 -11.11 -10.34
N ASP A 193 -3.82 -11.43 -9.15
CA ASP A 193 -4.98 -12.30 -8.96
C ASP A 193 -6.29 -11.56 -9.27
N ILE A 194 -6.42 -10.34 -8.74
CA ILE A 194 -7.58 -9.46 -8.93
C ILE A 194 -7.12 -8.24 -9.72
N ARG A 195 -7.91 -7.82 -10.70
CA ARG A 195 -7.48 -6.79 -11.66
C ARG A 195 -8.61 -5.79 -11.86
N HIS A 196 -8.27 -4.51 -11.75
CA HIS A 196 -9.14 -3.40 -12.09
C HIS A 196 -8.54 -2.64 -13.27
N SER A 197 -9.37 -2.25 -14.23
CA SER A 197 -8.94 -1.43 -15.35
C SER A 197 -10.03 -0.43 -15.69
N GLU A 198 -9.66 0.85 -15.69
CA GLU A 198 -10.57 1.95 -16.04
C GLU A 198 -11.01 1.87 -17.52
N ALA A 199 -10.26 1.15 -18.38
CA ALA A 199 -10.57 0.99 -19.81
C ALA A 199 -11.76 0.05 -20.11
N PHE A 200 -12.18 -0.80 -19.17
CA PHE A 200 -13.27 -1.76 -19.40
C PHE A 200 -14.67 -1.15 -19.30
N GLY A 201 -14.78 0.12 -18.91
CA GLY A 201 -16.06 0.84 -18.83
C GLY A 201 -16.69 1.23 -20.18
N SER A 202 -16.02 1.01 -21.32
CA SER A 202 -16.50 1.53 -22.62
C SER A 202 -16.50 0.57 -23.82
N ASN A 203 -16.11 -0.71 -23.68
CA ASN A 203 -16.12 -1.63 -24.84
C ASN A 203 -16.65 -3.03 -24.52
N GLN A 204 -17.98 -3.20 -24.67
CA GLN A 204 -18.67 -4.50 -24.67
C GLN A 204 -18.33 -5.44 -25.85
N LYS A 205 -17.35 -5.13 -26.71
CA LYS A 205 -17.08 -5.92 -27.93
C LYS A 205 -15.95 -6.97 -27.82
N SER A 206 -15.11 -6.94 -26.79
CA SER A 206 -14.05 -7.97 -26.61
C SER A 206 -14.51 -9.22 -25.85
N SER A 207 -15.82 -9.36 -25.60
CA SER A 207 -16.41 -10.42 -24.77
C SER A 207 -16.33 -11.84 -25.36
N LYS A 208 -16.05 -12.00 -26.65
CA LYS A 208 -16.02 -13.34 -27.29
C LYS A 208 -14.75 -14.16 -27.01
N ALA A 209 -13.62 -13.56 -26.69
CA ALA A 209 -12.39 -14.29 -26.34
C ALA A 209 -12.32 -14.66 -24.84
N LEU A 210 -13.12 -14.01 -24.00
CA LEU A 210 -13.08 -14.15 -22.54
C LEU A 210 -14.09 -15.16 -21.98
N GLY A 211 -14.93 -15.80 -22.80
CA GLY A 211 -15.91 -16.79 -22.36
C GLY A 211 -15.33 -17.94 -21.53
N GLY A 212 -14.03 -18.25 -21.69
CA GLY A 212 -13.31 -19.20 -20.84
C GLY A 212 -12.86 -18.64 -19.48
N ALA A 213 -12.58 -17.34 -19.38
CA ALA A 213 -12.15 -16.68 -18.15
C ALA A 213 -13.32 -16.37 -17.19
N TRP A 214 -14.53 -16.16 -17.72
CA TRP A 214 -15.74 -15.94 -16.92
C TRP A 214 -16.20 -17.19 -16.14
N LYS A 215 -15.74 -18.39 -16.49
CA LYS A 215 -15.98 -19.61 -15.70
C LYS A 215 -15.38 -19.55 -14.28
N ARG A 216 -14.43 -18.62 -14.01
CA ARG A 216 -13.90 -18.32 -12.66
C ARG A 216 -14.79 -17.39 -11.82
N SER A 217 -15.90 -16.90 -12.35
CA SER A 217 -16.90 -16.15 -11.58
C SER A 217 -17.51 -17.00 -10.46
N GLU A 218 -17.62 -18.32 -10.64
CA GLU A 218 -18.15 -19.21 -9.59
C GLU A 218 -17.13 -19.38 -8.45
N GLU A 219 -15.82 -19.39 -8.75
CA GLU A 219 -14.75 -19.35 -7.74
C GLU A 219 -14.77 -18.05 -6.94
N PHE A 220 -15.10 -16.92 -7.56
CA PHE A 220 -15.32 -15.65 -6.85
C PHE A 220 -16.51 -15.71 -5.88
N ARG A 221 -17.60 -16.39 -6.25
CA ARG A 221 -18.75 -16.60 -5.36
C ARG A 221 -18.37 -17.47 -4.16
N VAL A 222 -17.59 -18.53 -4.40
CA VAL A 222 -17.05 -19.41 -3.34
C VAL A 222 -16.04 -18.66 -2.45
N THR A 223 -15.18 -17.81 -3.03
CA THR A 223 -14.16 -17.05 -2.31
C THR A 223 -14.78 -15.94 -1.45
N ARG A 224 -15.81 -15.25 -1.97
CA ARG A 224 -16.62 -14.30 -1.20
C ARG A 224 -17.33 -14.98 -0.04
N LYS A 225 -17.93 -16.15 -0.27
CA LYS A 225 -18.60 -16.93 0.77
C LYS A 225 -17.63 -17.38 1.86
N ARG A 226 -16.41 -17.82 1.49
CA ARG A 226 -15.32 -18.13 2.43
C ARG A 226 -14.83 -16.92 3.22
N LEU A 227 -14.73 -15.75 2.59
CA LEU A 227 -14.36 -14.51 3.29
C LEU A 227 -15.44 -14.08 4.29
N GLU A 228 -16.71 -14.19 3.92
CA GLU A 228 -17.86 -13.93 4.81
C GLU A 228 -17.88 -14.93 5.99
N GLU A 229 -17.60 -16.22 5.73
CA GLU A 229 -17.47 -17.25 6.77
C GLU A 229 -16.29 -16.97 7.72
N LEU A 230 -15.12 -16.56 7.22
CA LEU A 230 -13.96 -16.23 8.05
C LEU A 230 -14.20 -14.98 8.92
N VAL A 231 -14.88 -13.96 8.37
CA VAL A 231 -15.25 -12.75 9.12
C VAL A 231 -16.26 -13.09 10.23
N ASN A 232 -17.26 -13.91 9.94
CA ASN A 232 -18.25 -14.33 10.94
C ASN A 232 -17.63 -15.23 12.02
N THR A 233 -16.74 -16.16 11.65
CA THR A 233 -16.04 -17.04 12.60
C THR A 233 -15.16 -16.23 13.55
N ARG A 234 -14.46 -15.21 13.03
CA ARG A 234 -13.63 -14.32 13.85
C ARG A 234 -14.48 -13.52 14.85
N LYS A 235 -15.63 -13.00 14.41
CA LYS A 235 -16.55 -12.26 15.28
C LYS A 235 -17.08 -13.13 16.43
N HIS A 236 -17.44 -14.38 16.15
CA HIS A 236 -17.83 -15.34 17.18
C HIS A 236 -16.70 -15.71 18.16
N LEU A 237 -15.45 -15.81 17.68
CA LEU A 237 -14.30 -16.07 18.56
C LEU A 237 -13.99 -14.87 19.48
N GLU A 238 -14.19 -13.64 18.99
CA GLU A 238 -14.06 -12.42 19.79
C GLU A 238 -15.18 -12.33 20.86
N GLU A 239 -16.41 -12.72 20.50
CA GLU A 239 -17.54 -12.84 21.45
C GLU A 239 -17.29 -13.92 22.52
N LEU A 240 -16.81 -15.11 22.14
CA LEU A 240 -16.46 -16.18 23.07
C LEU A 240 -15.31 -15.80 24.01
N GLY A 241 -14.28 -15.12 23.51
CA GLY A 241 -13.17 -14.62 24.32
C GLY A 241 -13.60 -13.54 25.31
N SER A 242 -14.58 -12.71 24.94
CA SER A 242 -15.19 -11.73 25.86
C SER A 242 -16.07 -12.39 26.94
N ALA A 243 -16.81 -13.45 26.57
CA ALA A 243 -17.64 -14.22 27.50
C ALA A 243 -16.80 -15.03 28.50
N GLN A 244 -15.70 -15.64 28.07
CA GLN A 244 -14.77 -16.35 28.96
C GLN A 244 -14.14 -15.40 29.99
N LYS A 245 -13.63 -14.24 29.55
CA LYS A 245 -13.09 -13.22 30.46
C LYS A 245 -14.11 -12.72 31.48
N ASN A 246 -15.37 -12.56 31.07
CA ASN A 246 -16.46 -12.19 32.00
C ASN A 246 -16.80 -13.31 32.99
N SER A 247 -16.71 -14.57 32.59
CA SER A 247 -16.92 -15.72 33.49
C SER A 247 -15.79 -15.89 34.51
N GLU A 248 -14.53 -15.65 34.12
CA GLU A 248 -13.36 -15.68 35.00
C GLU A 248 -13.37 -14.50 35.99
N ALA A 249 -13.79 -13.32 35.53
CA ALA A 249 -13.99 -12.16 36.40
C ALA A 249 -15.10 -12.39 37.43
N LEU A 250 -16.21 -13.04 37.05
CA LEU A 250 -17.27 -13.45 37.97
C LEU A 250 -16.78 -14.52 38.96
N GLY A 251 -16.03 -15.53 38.50
CA GLY A 251 -15.43 -16.55 39.37
C GLY A 251 -14.44 -15.99 40.40
N ALA A 252 -13.64 -14.99 40.03
CA ALA A 252 -12.72 -14.29 40.92
C ALA A 252 -13.44 -13.38 41.93
N LEU A 253 -14.61 -12.84 41.57
CA LEU A 253 -15.49 -12.10 42.49
C LEU A 253 -16.15 -13.02 43.53
N PHE A 254 -16.57 -14.23 43.15
CA PHE A 254 -17.16 -15.21 44.07
C PHE A 254 -16.15 -15.77 45.09
N GLN A 255 -14.87 -15.93 44.72
CA GLN A 255 -13.83 -16.34 45.68
C GLN A 255 -13.46 -15.26 46.71
N LYS A 256 -13.65 -13.97 46.38
CA LYS A 256 -13.41 -12.86 47.31
C LYS A 256 -14.53 -12.65 48.33
N THR A 257 -15.75 -13.10 48.04
CA THR A 257 -16.90 -13.01 48.94
C THR A 257 -17.00 -14.17 49.94
N SER A 258 -16.17 -15.20 49.85
CA SER A 258 -16.19 -16.36 50.77
C SER A 258 -15.18 -16.30 51.93
N ILE A 259 -14.55 -15.15 52.19
CA ILE A 259 -13.55 -14.97 53.28
C ILE A 259 -14.00 -13.93 54.33
N VAL A 260 -15.28 -13.57 54.37
CA VAL A 260 -15.85 -12.81 55.50
C VAL A 260 -17.10 -13.54 55.96
N ASP A 261 -16.90 -14.51 56.85
CA ASP A 261 -17.83 -14.91 57.93
C ASP A 261 -17.28 -16.19 58.59
N LEU A 262 -16.48 -16.00 59.64
CA LEU A 262 -16.42 -16.75 60.90
C LEU A 262 -15.30 -16.17 61.79
#